data_AF-A0A4Y8CIN6-F1
#
_entry.id   AF-A0A4Y8CIN6-F1
#
_cell.length_a   1.000
_cell.length_b   1.000
_cell.length_c   1.000
_cell.angle_alpha   90.00
_cell.angle_beta   90.00
_cell.angle_gamma   90.00
#
_symmetry.space_group_name_H-M   'P 1'
#
loop_
_entity.id
_entity.type
_entity.pdbx_description
1 polymer ?
#
loop_
_entity_poly.entity_id
_entity_poly.type
_entity_poly.pdbx_seq_one_letter_code
_entity_poly.pdbx_strand_id
1 'polypeptide(L)'
;MNFQVKTLETFNPFESLNHEQANTEQILDFRVIDFKLLCSSVKPAKTKTYERKDFDLFYADDFFVKNYNTIVQKFLIEIYPKTQSFPFTVKLRSNSNLTHLKASINLTENFKYYPNLKFDILQNIYKIMIKQKFLILRLDKNLFDKIDDFILSIQKSPSIKEIELEIAKGVDK
;
A
#
# COMPACT_ATOMS: atom_id res chain seq x y z
N MET A 1 11.51 -3.71 28.41
CA MET A 1 11.14 -4.99 27.79
C MET A 1 11.29 -4.85 26.29
N ASN A 2 11.82 -5.85 25.58
CA ASN A 2 11.82 -5.83 24.12
C ASN A 2 10.41 -6.15 23.62
N PHE A 3 9.92 -5.36 22.68
CA PHE A 3 8.61 -5.55 22.05
C PHE A 3 8.62 -6.85 21.26
N GLN A 4 7.60 -7.69 21.51
CA GLN A 4 7.40 -8.93 20.77
C GLN A 4 6.60 -8.62 19.50
N VAL A 5 7.10 -9.07 18.36
CA VAL A 5 6.40 -8.94 17.06
C VAL A 5 4.97 -9.46 17.19
N LYS A 6 4.01 -8.68 16.72
CA LYS A 6 2.57 -8.95 16.88
C LYS A 6 1.86 -8.89 15.54
N THR A 7 1.09 -9.93 15.23
CA THR A 7 0.21 -9.95 14.05
C THR A 7 -1.23 -9.71 14.50
N LEU A 8 -1.94 -8.82 13.83
CA LEU A 8 -3.35 -8.51 14.16
C LEU A 8 -4.14 -8.07 12.93
N GLU A 9 -5.46 -8.25 12.99
CA GLU A 9 -6.39 -7.68 12.03
C GLU A 9 -6.92 -6.31 12.51
N THR A 10 -7.01 -5.33 11.62
CA THR A 10 -7.47 -3.98 11.95
C THR A 10 -8.07 -3.26 10.75
N PHE A 11 -8.98 -2.32 11.00
CA PHE A 11 -9.46 -1.38 9.99
C PHE A 11 -8.55 -0.14 9.88
N ASN A 12 -7.70 0.11 10.88
CA ASN A 12 -6.85 1.28 10.97
C ASN A 12 -5.43 0.89 11.47
N PRO A 13 -4.51 0.52 10.56
CA PRO A 13 -3.15 0.13 10.92
C PRO A 13 -2.36 1.14 11.73
N PHE A 14 -2.54 2.44 11.46
CA PHE A 14 -1.83 3.49 12.20
C PHE A 14 -2.35 3.66 13.63
N GLU A 15 -3.65 3.51 13.84
CA GLU A 15 -4.22 3.53 15.20
C GLU A 15 -3.76 2.30 16.00
N SER A 16 -3.75 1.11 15.38
CA SER A 16 -3.20 -0.08 16.01
C SER A 16 -1.71 0.07 16.33
N LEU A 17 -0.92 0.65 15.42
CA LEU A 17 0.49 0.97 15.69
C LEU A 17 0.64 1.93 16.89
N ASN A 18 -0.13 3.02 16.92
CA ASN A 18 -0.06 4.00 18.00
C ASN A 18 -0.42 3.40 19.36
N HIS A 19 -1.40 2.49 19.38
CA HIS A 19 -1.78 1.78 20.59
C HIS A 19 -0.64 0.91 21.13
N GLU A 20 0.03 0.13 20.27
CA GLU A 20 1.18 -0.67 20.68
C GLU A 20 2.39 0.20 21.05
N GLN A 21 2.63 1.29 20.31
CA GLN A 21 3.72 2.24 20.55
C GLN A 21 3.61 2.90 21.94
N ALA A 22 2.40 3.13 22.46
CA ALA A 22 2.20 3.71 23.79
C ALA A 22 2.71 2.81 24.94
N ASN A 23 2.91 1.51 24.66
CA ASN A 23 3.32 0.52 25.66
C ASN A 23 4.83 0.19 25.61
N THR A 24 5.62 0.89 24.80
CA THR A 24 7.06 0.63 24.65
C THR A 24 7.84 1.89 24.24
N GLU A 25 9.08 2.00 24.72
CA GLU A 25 10.01 3.06 24.30
C GLU A 25 10.66 2.76 22.93
N GLN A 26 10.59 1.52 22.45
CA GLN A 26 11.10 1.16 21.14
C GLN A 26 10.23 1.78 20.05
N ILE A 27 10.85 2.42 19.06
CA ILE A 27 10.12 2.90 17.89
C ILE A 27 9.60 1.68 17.13
N LEU A 28 8.29 1.64 16.91
CA LEU A 28 7.62 0.57 16.18
C LEU A 28 7.33 0.99 14.73
N ASP A 29 7.15 0.00 13.89
CA ASP A 29 6.62 0.11 12.55
C ASP A 29 5.71 -1.09 12.26
N PHE A 30 4.97 -1.07 11.16
CA PHE A 30 4.17 -2.22 10.73
C PHE A 30 4.42 -2.58 9.28
N ARG A 31 4.06 -3.80 8.89
CA ARG A 31 3.94 -4.22 7.49
C ARG A 31 2.56 -4.77 7.25
N VAL A 32 1.99 -4.47 6.09
CA VAL A 32 0.75 -5.06 5.62
C VAL A 32 1.07 -6.45 5.09
N ILE A 33 0.52 -7.47 5.74
CA ILE A 33 0.66 -8.87 5.31
C ILE A 33 -0.39 -9.17 4.24
N ASP A 34 -1.64 -8.82 4.54
CA ASP A 34 -2.76 -9.01 3.62
C ASP A 34 -3.90 -8.02 3.92
N PHE A 35 -4.91 -7.99 3.08
CA PHE A 35 -6.12 -7.22 3.33
C PHE A 35 -7.33 -7.80 2.59
N LYS A 36 -8.50 -7.56 3.17
CA LYS A 36 -9.81 -7.96 2.64
C LYS A 36 -10.66 -6.72 2.41
N LEU A 37 -11.59 -6.81 1.47
CA LEU A 37 -12.57 -5.76 1.20
C LEU A 37 -13.91 -6.16 1.76
N LEU A 38 -14.48 -5.31 2.60
CA LEU A 38 -15.85 -5.42 3.07
C LEU A 38 -16.69 -4.47 2.25
N CYS A 39 -17.48 -5.02 1.35
CA CYS A 39 -18.36 -4.27 0.45
C CYS A 39 -19.80 -4.38 0.95
N SER A 40 -20.52 -3.27 0.98
CA SER A 40 -21.93 -3.24 1.38
C SER A 40 -22.77 -2.38 0.45
N SER A 41 -24.02 -2.81 0.26
CA SER A 41 -25.05 -2.05 -0.45
C SER A 41 -26.29 -1.94 0.43
N VAL A 42 -27.00 -0.82 0.28
CA VAL A 42 -28.24 -0.53 1.02
C VAL A 42 -29.51 -0.91 0.24
N LYS A 43 -29.43 -1.08 -1.09
CA LYS A 43 -30.60 -1.35 -1.96
C LYS A 43 -30.21 -2.25 -3.15
N PRO A 44 -30.34 -3.59 -3.04
CA PRO A 44 -30.78 -4.35 -1.87
C PRO A 44 -29.72 -4.36 -0.75
N ALA A 45 -30.16 -4.55 0.50
CA ALA A 45 -29.26 -4.73 1.63
C ALA A 45 -28.43 -6.00 1.43
N LYS A 46 -27.12 -5.84 1.17
CA LYS A 46 -26.18 -6.96 1.06
C LYS A 46 -24.81 -6.55 1.55
N THR A 47 -24.11 -7.50 2.17
CA THR A 47 -22.70 -7.38 2.54
C THR A 47 -21.94 -8.55 1.93
N LYS A 48 -20.72 -8.29 1.47
CA LYS A 48 -19.83 -9.35 0.98
C LYS A 48 -18.39 -9.00 1.28
N THR A 49 -17.64 -10.00 1.73
CA THR A 49 -16.19 -9.91 1.91
C THR A 49 -15.50 -10.49 0.69
N TYR A 50 -14.52 -9.77 0.17
CA TYR A 50 -13.66 -10.20 -0.92
C TYR A 50 -12.22 -10.33 -0.43
N GLU A 51 -11.58 -11.42 -0.83
CA GLU A 51 -10.17 -11.67 -0.55
C GLU A 51 -9.34 -11.34 -1.79
N ARG A 52 -8.02 -11.31 -1.65
CA ARG A 52 -7.09 -10.95 -2.73
C ARG A 52 -7.32 -11.73 -4.03
N LYS A 53 -7.67 -13.02 -3.93
CA LYS A 53 -8.00 -13.89 -5.07
C LYS A 53 -9.21 -13.42 -5.88
N ASP A 54 -10.07 -12.61 -5.29
CA ASP A 54 -11.29 -12.11 -5.92
C ASP A 54 -11.11 -10.69 -6.50
N PHE A 55 -9.94 -10.06 -6.33
CA PHE A 55 -9.75 -8.65 -6.68
C PHE A 55 -9.78 -8.38 -8.19
N ASP A 56 -9.54 -9.39 -9.02
CA ASP A 56 -9.66 -9.28 -10.47
C ASP A 56 -11.05 -8.83 -10.92
N LEU A 57 -12.09 -9.16 -10.13
CA LEU A 57 -13.46 -8.71 -10.37
C LEU A 57 -13.61 -7.18 -10.37
N PHE A 58 -12.76 -6.47 -9.63
CA PHE A 58 -12.83 -5.02 -9.50
C PHE A 58 -12.23 -4.28 -10.68
N TYR A 59 -11.52 -4.94 -11.61
CA TYR A 59 -11.05 -4.30 -12.84
C TYR A 59 -12.16 -4.13 -13.89
N ALA A 60 -13.30 -4.80 -13.73
CA ALA A 60 -14.47 -4.55 -14.57
C ALA A 60 -15.16 -3.25 -14.11
N ASP A 61 -15.25 -2.25 -15.00
CA ASP A 61 -15.76 -0.92 -14.68
C ASP A 61 -17.18 -0.94 -14.08
N ASP A 62 -18.01 -1.86 -14.58
CA ASP A 62 -19.39 -2.04 -14.16
C ASP A 62 -19.55 -2.72 -12.79
N PHE A 63 -18.55 -3.46 -12.33
CA PHE A 63 -18.67 -4.27 -11.12
C PHE A 63 -18.86 -3.40 -9.88
N PHE A 64 -18.14 -2.28 -9.81
CA PHE A 64 -18.12 -1.41 -8.63
C PHE A 64 -19.39 -0.57 -8.51
N VAL A 65 -19.69 0.25 -9.53
CA VAL A 65 -20.75 1.27 -9.48
C VAL A 65 -22.13 0.64 -9.31
N LYS A 66 -22.35 -0.55 -9.90
CA LYS A 66 -23.67 -1.19 -9.93
C LYS A 66 -24.00 -1.99 -8.67
N ASN A 67 -23.01 -2.39 -7.87
CA ASN A 67 -23.21 -3.42 -6.85
C ASN A 67 -23.05 -3.00 -5.40
N TYR A 68 -22.27 -1.96 -5.09
CA TYR A 68 -21.92 -1.61 -3.72
C TYR A 68 -21.89 -0.10 -3.49
N ASN A 69 -22.37 0.33 -2.33
CA ASN A 69 -22.38 1.73 -1.91
C ASN A 69 -21.12 2.11 -1.14
N THR A 70 -20.55 1.15 -0.41
CA THR A 70 -19.38 1.37 0.45
C THR A 70 -18.40 0.21 0.36
N ILE A 71 -17.11 0.54 0.41
CA ILE A 71 -16.00 -0.41 0.52
C ILE A 71 -15.10 0.01 1.67
N VAL A 72 -14.79 -0.94 2.54
CA VAL A 72 -13.86 -0.77 3.65
C VAL A 72 -12.77 -1.83 3.56
N GLN A 73 -11.52 -1.44 3.83
CA GLN A 73 -10.40 -2.38 3.91
C GLN A 73 -10.18 -2.84 5.34
N LYS A 74 -10.14 -4.16 5.55
CA LYS A 74 -9.64 -4.76 6.79
C LYS A 74 -8.25 -5.35 6.50
N PHE A 75 -7.25 -4.90 7.24
CA PHE A 75 -5.86 -5.27 7.04
C PHE A 75 -5.45 -6.34 8.04
N LEU A 76 -4.66 -7.30 7.59
CA LEU A 76 -3.80 -8.11 8.45
C LEU A 76 -2.42 -7.45 8.45
N ILE A 77 -1.96 -6.99 9.61
CA ILE A 77 -0.68 -6.33 9.77
C ILE A 77 0.21 -7.06 10.76
N GLU A 78 1.51 -6.92 10.59
CA GLU A 78 2.51 -7.30 11.58
C GLU A 78 3.21 -6.05 12.09
N ILE A 79 3.20 -5.82 13.40
CA ILE A 79 3.88 -4.73 14.09
C ILE A 79 5.22 -5.25 14.63
N TYR A 80 6.29 -4.50 14.40
CA TYR A 80 7.66 -4.88 14.73
C TYR A 80 8.49 -3.67 15.20
N PRO A 81 9.58 -3.88 15.97
CA PRO A 81 10.53 -2.81 16.30
C PRO A 81 11.23 -2.30 15.04
N LYS A 82 11.19 -0.98 14.82
CA LYS A 82 11.83 -0.35 13.67
C LYS A 82 13.35 -0.38 13.82
N THR A 83 14.01 -1.26 13.08
CA THR A 83 15.47 -1.42 13.09
C THR A 83 16.18 -0.70 11.95
N GLN A 84 15.45 -0.29 10.92
CA GLN A 84 16.02 0.24 9.68
C GLN A 84 15.41 1.59 9.28
N SER A 85 16.27 2.47 8.77
CA SER A 85 15.86 3.59 7.93
C SER A 85 15.89 3.17 6.47
N PHE A 86 14.91 3.62 5.70
CA PHE A 86 14.86 3.32 4.27
C PHE A 86 15.77 4.30 3.51
N PRO A 87 16.67 3.83 2.63
CA PRO A 87 17.53 4.69 1.80
C PRO A 87 16.77 5.26 0.59
N PHE A 88 15.48 5.50 0.75
CA PHE A 88 14.60 6.07 -0.27
C PHE A 88 13.42 6.78 0.39
N THR A 89 12.74 7.60 -0.39
CA THR A 89 11.47 8.23 -0.02
C THR A 89 10.43 7.93 -1.08
N VAL A 90 9.18 7.78 -0.64
CA VAL A 90 8.02 7.61 -1.52
C VAL A 90 7.07 8.76 -1.27
N LYS A 91 6.57 9.38 -2.34
CA LYS A 91 5.52 10.39 -2.29
C LYS A 91 4.39 9.98 -3.21
N LEU A 92 3.15 10.04 -2.75
CA LEU A 92 1.98 9.87 -3.60
C LEU A 92 1.43 11.23 -4.04
N ARG A 93 1.07 11.32 -5.31
CA ARG A 93 0.42 12.49 -5.93
C ARG A 93 -0.82 12.02 -6.66
N SER A 94 -1.92 12.73 -6.48
CA SER A 94 -3.15 12.52 -7.24
C SER A 94 -3.53 13.76 -8.02
N ASN A 95 -4.32 13.56 -9.08
CA ASN A 95 -4.98 14.68 -9.75
C ASN A 95 -6.12 15.23 -8.88
N SER A 96 -6.64 16.41 -9.22
CA SER A 96 -7.70 17.10 -8.46
C SER A 96 -8.95 16.25 -8.23
N ASN A 97 -9.24 15.35 -9.17
CA ASN A 97 -10.45 14.52 -9.15
C ASN A 97 -10.21 13.14 -8.52
N LEU A 98 -9.01 12.87 -8.00
CA LEU A 98 -8.60 11.60 -7.39
C LEU A 98 -8.78 10.37 -8.31
N THR A 99 -8.84 10.59 -9.63
CA THR A 99 -8.95 9.50 -10.61
C THR A 99 -7.59 8.92 -10.94
N HIS A 100 -6.50 9.68 -10.79
CA HIS A 100 -5.16 9.21 -11.09
C HIS A 100 -4.30 9.32 -9.84
N LEU A 101 -3.57 8.25 -9.52
CA LEU A 101 -2.63 8.19 -8.41
C LEU A 101 -1.26 7.75 -8.93
N LYS A 102 -0.24 8.53 -8.61
CA LYS A 102 1.15 8.25 -8.96
C LYS A 102 2.03 8.22 -7.72
N ALA A 103 3.09 7.43 -7.77
CA ALA A 103 4.15 7.41 -6.77
C ALA A 103 5.46 7.94 -7.37
N SER A 104 6.08 8.90 -6.70
CA SER A 104 7.45 9.31 -6.96
C SER A 104 8.36 8.62 -5.94
N ILE A 105 9.29 7.80 -6.41
CA ILE A 105 10.27 7.10 -5.58
C ILE A 105 11.62 7.77 -5.79
N ASN A 106 12.23 8.24 -4.71
CA ASN A 106 13.51 8.95 -4.74
C ASN A 106 14.51 8.22 -3.85
N LEU A 107 15.61 7.74 -4.41
CA LEU A 107 16.72 7.12 -3.70
C LEU A 107 17.60 8.19 -3.06
N THR A 108 18.16 7.90 -1.88
CA THR A 108 19.14 8.80 -1.26
C THR A 108 20.48 8.75 -1.99
N GLU A 109 21.32 9.77 -1.80
CA GLU A 109 22.62 9.86 -2.49
C GLU A 109 23.55 8.67 -2.22
N ASN A 110 23.47 8.10 -1.01
CA ASN A 110 24.30 6.99 -0.56
C ASN A 110 23.58 5.63 -0.68
N PHE A 111 22.57 5.54 -1.55
CA PHE A 111 21.79 4.33 -1.76
C PHE A 111 22.70 3.15 -2.17
N LYS A 112 22.49 2.01 -1.53
CA LYS A 112 23.06 0.71 -1.92
C LYS A 112 21.93 -0.29 -2.07
N TYR A 113 21.97 -1.04 -3.17
CA TYR A 113 20.98 -2.09 -3.41
C TYR A 113 21.00 -3.13 -2.27
N TYR A 114 19.81 -3.60 -1.91
CA TYR A 114 19.63 -4.69 -0.97
C TYR A 114 18.42 -5.56 -1.39
N PRO A 115 18.42 -6.86 -1.07
CA PRO A 115 17.44 -7.80 -1.63
C PRO A 115 15.95 -7.47 -1.37
N ASN A 116 15.64 -6.88 -0.22
CA ASN A 116 14.26 -6.59 0.20
C ASN A 116 13.70 -5.25 -0.33
N LEU A 117 14.43 -4.54 -1.19
CA LEU A 117 14.06 -3.21 -1.67
C LEU A 117 12.65 -3.16 -2.30
N LYS A 118 12.30 -4.14 -3.14
CA LYS A 118 10.97 -4.23 -3.77
C LYS A 118 9.86 -4.24 -2.73
N PHE A 119 10.02 -5.12 -1.73
CA PHE A 119 9.06 -5.28 -0.66
C PHE A 119 8.94 -3.99 0.15
N ASP A 120 10.06 -3.37 0.50
CA ASP A 120 10.05 -2.13 1.28
C ASP A 120 9.42 -0.95 0.54
N ILE A 121 9.66 -0.83 -0.78
CA ILE A 121 9.00 0.16 -1.64
C ILE A 121 7.48 -0.05 -1.62
N LEU A 122 7.02 -1.29 -1.84
CA LEU A 122 5.59 -1.62 -1.83
C LEU A 122 4.94 -1.33 -0.47
N GLN A 123 5.62 -1.70 0.63
CA GLN A 123 5.12 -1.41 1.98
C GLN A 123 5.02 0.09 2.24
N ASN A 124 5.98 0.89 1.77
CA ASN A 124 5.90 2.35 1.89
C ASN A 124 4.75 2.93 1.05
N ILE A 125 4.54 2.45 -0.18
CA ILE A 125 3.39 2.82 -1.01
C ILE A 125 2.08 2.51 -0.26
N TYR A 126 1.91 1.28 0.23
CA TYR A 126 0.71 0.88 0.98
C TYR A 126 0.48 1.72 2.23
N LYS A 127 1.52 2.00 3.02
CA LYS A 127 1.41 2.87 4.20
C LYS A 127 0.92 4.26 3.84
N ILE A 128 1.45 4.86 2.76
CA ILE A 128 1.02 6.19 2.33
C ILE A 128 -0.42 6.13 1.80
N MET A 129 -0.80 5.10 1.03
CA MET A 129 -2.19 4.91 0.58
C MET A 129 -3.15 4.81 1.77
N ILE A 130 -2.85 3.97 2.77
CA ILE A 130 -3.65 3.81 3.98
C ILE A 130 -3.77 5.14 4.73
N LYS A 131 -2.65 5.85 4.94
CA LYS A 131 -2.62 7.14 5.64
C LYS A 131 -3.47 8.19 4.93
N GLN A 132 -3.46 8.19 3.60
CA GLN A 132 -4.25 9.09 2.75
C GLN A 132 -5.65 8.55 2.42
N LYS A 133 -6.05 7.41 3.00
CA LYS A 133 -7.35 6.74 2.82
C LYS A 133 -7.65 6.29 1.38
N PHE A 134 -6.61 6.04 0.57
CA PHE A 134 -6.76 5.37 -0.72
C PHE A 134 -6.99 3.87 -0.54
N LEU A 135 -7.86 3.29 -1.38
CA LEU A 135 -8.04 1.85 -1.44
C LEU A 135 -6.85 1.20 -2.13
N ILE A 136 -6.29 0.14 -1.55
CA ILE A 136 -5.25 -0.69 -2.19
C ILE A 136 -5.96 -1.67 -3.15
N LEU A 137 -6.64 -1.13 -4.15
CA LEU A 137 -7.53 -1.84 -5.06
C LEU A 137 -7.45 -1.22 -6.45
N ARG A 138 -7.59 -2.05 -7.49
CA ARG A 138 -7.42 -1.62 -8.91
C ARG A 138 -6.10 -0.87 -9.12
N LEU A 139 -5.01 -1.42 -8.58
CA LEU A 139 -3.69 -0.89 -8.87
C LEU A 139 -3.39 -1.08 -10.37
N ASP A 140 -2.45 -0.31 -10.91
CA ASP A 140 -1.92 -0.54 -12.25
C ASP A 140 -1.44 -2.00 -12.35
N LYS A 141 -1.95 -2.76 -13.33
CA LYS A 141 -1.65 -4.20 -13.47
C LYS A 141 -0.17 -4.49 -13.65
N ASN A 142 0.57 -3.52 -14.19
CA ASN A 142 2.00 -3.60 -14.45
C ASN A 142 2.81 -2.92 -13.33
N LEU A 143 2.19 -2.51 -12.21
CA LEU A 143 2.90 -1.83 -11.11
C LEU A 143 4.07 -2.67 -10.59
N PHE A 144 3.85 -3.97 -10.38
CA PHE A 144 4.88 -4.86 -9.85
C PHE A 144 6.05 -5.02 -10.83
N ASP A 145 5.75 -5.17 -12.12
CA ASP A 145 6.76 -5.29 -13.18
C ASP A 145 7.54 -3.98 -13.34
N LYS A 146 6.87 -2.83 -13.29
CA LYS A 146 7.52 -1.51 -13.33
C LYS A 146 8.47 -1.30 -12.15
N ILE A 147 8.13 -1.81 -10.96
CA ILE A 147 9.03 -1.77 -9.80
C ILE A 147 10.22 -2.73 -10.02
N ASP A 148 9.99 -3.93 -10.57
CA ASP A 148 11.09 -4.85 -10.90
C ASP A 148 12.06 -4.24 -11.92
N ASP A 149 11.54 -3.63 -12.98
CA ASP A 149 12.33 -2.96 -14.02
C ASP A 149 13.15 -1.80 -13.44
N PHE A 150 12.56 -1.03 -12.51
CA PHE A 150 13.27 0.03 -11.80
C PHE A 150 14.44 -0.53 -10.98
N ILE A 151 14.20 -1.60 -10.22
CA ILE A 151 15.24 -2.25 -9.40
C ILE A 151 16.37 -2.80 -10.27
N LEU A 152 16.03 -3.48 -11.37
CA LEU A 152 17.01 -3.96 -12.35
C LEU A 152 17.82 -2.81 -12.95
N SER A 153 17.17 -1.68 -13.23
CA SER A 153 17.83 -0.49 -13.78
C SER A 153 18.83 0.11 -12.79
N ILE A 154 18.50 0.17 -11.49
CA ILE A 154 19.42 0.63 -10.44
C ILE A 154 20.63 -0.32 -10.29
N GLN A 155 20.41 -1.63 -10.38
CA GLN A 155 21.49 -2.62 -10.30
C GLN A 155 22.48 -2.49 -11.47
N LYS A 156 21.97 -2.19 -12.68
CA LYS A 156 22.78 -2.03 -13.90
C LYS A 156 23.42 -0.65 -13.99
N SER A 157 22.72 0.40 -13.54
CA SER A 157 23.15 1.79 -13.63
C SER A 157 22.78 2.58 -12.36
N PRO A 158 23.72 2.71 -11.39
CA PRO A 158 23.47 3.40 -10.11
C PRO A 158 23.17 4.90 -10.21
N SER A 159 23.24 5.48 -11.42
CA SER A 159 22.94 6.89 -11.66
C SER A 159 21.45 7.23 -11.58
N ILE A 160 20.56 6.23 -11.72
CA ILE A 160 19.11 6.45 -11.62
C ILE A 160 18.76 6.64 -10.15
N LYS A 161 18.27 7.83 -9.81
CA LYS A 161 17.90 8.20 -8.43
C LYS A 161 16.40 8.41 -8.24
N GLU A 162 15.63 8.55 -9.31
CA GLU A 162 14.20 8.82 -9.23
C GLU A 162 13.42 8.05 -10.28
N ILE A 163 12.20 7.64 -9.93
CA ILE A 163 11.19 7.15 -10.88
C ILE A 163 9.81 7.66 -10.46
N GLU A 164 8.96 7.93 -11.45
CA GLU A 164 7.52 8.12 -11.25
C GLU A 164 6.77 6.91 -11.80
N LEU A 165 5.90 6.34 -10.97
CA LEU A 165 5.09 5.17 -11.29
C LEU A 165 3.61 5.53 -11.22
N GLU A 166 2.83 5.06 -12.19
CA GLU A 166 1.37 5.04 -12.06
C GLU A 166 0.98 3.93 -11.07
N ILE A 167 0.25 4.30 -10.02
CA ILE A 167 -0.22 3.39 -8.96
C ILE A 167 -1.64 2.92 -9.25
N ALA A 168 -2.51 3.83 -9.63
CA ALA A 168 -3.89 3.52 -9.97
C ALA A 168 -4.45 4.57 -10.94
N LYS A 169 -5.29 4.10 -11.85
CA LYS A 169 -6.03 4.93 -12.79
C LYS A 169 -7.51 4.53 -12.77
N GLY A 170 -8.35 5.50 -12.49
CA GLY A 170 -9.80 5.41 -12.58
C GLY A 170 -10.28 5.61 -14.01
N VAL A 171 -11.60 5.58 -14.19
CA VAL A 171 -12.22 5.85 -15.48
C VAL A 171 -12.20 7.36 -15.71
N ASP A 172 -11.42 7.81 -16.69
CA ASP A 172 -11.54 9.19 -17.20
C ASP A 172 -12.92 9.31 -17.87
N LYS A 173 -13.70 10.31 -17.47
CA LYS A 173 -14.98 10.64 -18.11
C LYS A 173 -14.76 11.42 -19.39
#